data_AF-A0A1F7RXJ2-F1
#
_entry.id   AF-A0A1F7RXJ2-F1
#
_cell.length_a   1.000
_cell.length_b   1.000
_cell.length_c   1.000
_cell.angle_alpha   90.00
_cell.angle_beta   90.00
_cell.angle_gamma   90.00
#
_symmetry.space_group_name_H-M   'P 1'
#
loop_
_entity.id
_entity.type
_entity.pdbx_description
1 polymer ?
#
loop_
_entity_poly.entity_id
_entity_poly.type
_entity_poly.pdbx_seq_one_letter_code
_entity_poly.pdbx_strand_id
1 'polypeptide(L)'
;MKTAVVIGVLLAVLMVSQSYAEIGFYRSTPPIDEASMMIGGDLVFGSFGVLGHFRYGIAKRADLGFKTGFINQSDDTLLDFGADFKYAAMSVKEDYWPIDVSIAGVFDFKHLGEDSSRNNVSGNFFFFGAGAQAGRSFPISGSQSTISPYGALLLGIYHSDVSVRSYPGWDFSGGEGSKFGGLLAFGSEIRFNSKFSSIFELDITFADGSDTSASLGLNYFF
;
A
#
# COMPACT_ATOMS: atom_id res chain seq x y z
N MET A 1 -20.50 22.64 4.84
CA MET A 1 -21.28 21.41 4.57
C MET A 1 -20.52 20.37 3.75
N LYS A 2 -19.89 20.70 2.62
CA LYS A 2 -19.18 19.71 1.77
C LYS A 2 -18.00 19.01 2.49
N THR A 3 -17.22 19.74 3.29
CA THR A 3 -16.07 19.20 4.04
C THR A 3 -16.47 18.20 5.14
N ALA A 4 -17.58 18.46 5.84
CA ALA A 4 -18.08 17.58 6.90
C ALA A 4 -18.65 16.26 6.37
N VAL A 5 -19.25 16.28 5.18
CA VAL A 5 -19.74 15.07 4.50
C VAL A 5 -18.57 14.22 4.01
N VAL A 6 -17.52 14.82 3.45
CA VAL A 6 -16.31 14.09 3.03
C VAL A 6 -15.59 13.46 4.24
N ILE A 7 -15.43 14.21 5.34
CA ILE A 7 -14.86 13.69 6.59
C ILE A 7 -15.74 12.58 7.18
N GLY A 8 -17.07 12.73 7.12
CA GLY A 8 -18.01 11.72 7.59
C GLY A 8 -17.97 10.43 6.78
N VAL A 9 -17.85 10.53 5.45
CA VAL A 9 -17.67 9.35 4.57
C VAL A 9 -16.30 8.70 4.80
N LEU A 10 -15.23 9.49 4.93
CA LEU A 10 -13.90 8.97 5.28
C LEU A 10 -13.91 8.22 6.61
N LEU A 11 -14.53 8.79 7.66
CA LEU A 11 -14.68 8.14 8.96
C LEU A 11 -15.54 6.88 8.89
N ALA A 12 -16.62 6.88 8.10
CA ALA A 12 -17.46 5.71 7.89
C ALA A 12 -16.72 4.58 7.15
N VAL A 13 -15.86 4.92 6.18
CA VAL A 13 -15.00 3.96 5.48
C VAL A 13 -13.93 3.39 6.41
N LEU A 14 -13.32 4.23 7.26
CA LEU A 14 -12.34 3.80 8.26
C LEU A 14 -12.91 2.79 9.27
N MET A 15 -14.20 2.90 9.63
CA MET A 15 -14.85 2.01 10.61
C MET A 15 -15.24 0.62 10.07
N VAL A 16 -15.12 0.37 8.76
CA VAL A 16 -15.44 -0.94 8.14
C VAL A 16 -14.16 -1.69 7.72
N SER A 17 -12.98 -1.11 7.93
CA SER A 17 -11.71 -1.70 7.49
C SER A 17 -11.26 -2.86 8.41
N GLN A 18 -10.88 -3.99 7.82
CA GLN A 18 -10.04 -5.04 8.39
C GLN A 18 -8.73 -5.04 7.61
N SER A 19 -7.59 -5.24 8.26
CA SER A 19 -6.34 -4.68 7.75
C SER A 19 -5.45 -5.68 7.05
N TYR A 20 -4.81 -5.16 6.00
CA TYR A 20 -3.87 -5.87 5.16
C TYR A 20 -2.67 -4.98 4.98
N ALA A 21 -1.50 -5.62 5.05
CA ALA A 21 -0.24 -4.92 4.87
C ALA A 21 -0.18 -4.29 3.48
N GLU A 22 -0.16 -2.97 3.48
CA GLU A 22 -0.01 -2.14 2.30
C GLU A 22 1.29 -2.44 1.61
N ILE A 23 1.19 -2.72 0.33
CA ILE A 23 2.34 -2.86 -0.51
C ILE A 23 2.79 -1.45 -0.89
N GLY A 24 4.05 -1.10 -0.61
CA GLY A 24 4.62 0.24 -0.86
C GLY A 24 4.51 0.74 -2.30
N PHE A 25 4.10 -0.14 -3.22
CA PHE A 25 3.72 0.12 -4.61
C PHE A 25 2.75 1.29 -4.77
N TYR A 26 1.78 1.51 -3.89
CA TYR A 26 0.67 2.44 -4.21
C TYR A 26 1.01 3.93 -4.09
N ARG A 27 2.23 4.28 -3.68
CA ARG A 27 2.63 5.67 -3.47
C ARG A 27 3.05 6.33 -4.76
N SER A 28 2.54 7.55 -5.02
CA SER A 28 2.82 8.43 -6.17
C SER A 28 2.70 7.77 -7.56
N THR A 29 1.76 8.25 -8.37
CA THR A 29 1.74 8.06 -9.83
C THR A 29 1.84 9.44 -10.46
N PRO A 30 2.90 9.74 -11.24
CA PRO A 30 4.02 8.88 -11.67
C PRO A 30 5.05 8.55 -10.55
N PRO A 31 6.06 7.69 -10.81
CA PRO A 31 7.24 7.49 -9.95
C PRO A 31 7.87 8.82 -9.50
N ILE A 32 8.60 8.78 -8.38
CA ILE A 32 9.31 9.98 -7.91
C ILE A 32 10.46 10.35 -8.86
N ASP A 33 10.82 11.63 -8.88
CA ASP A 33 11.81 12.18 -9.80
C ASP A 33 13.21 11.55 -9.58
N GLU A 34 14.01 11.51 -10.64
CA GLU A 34 15.37 10.96 -10.60
C GLU A 34 16.25 11.68 -9.55
N ALA A 35 17.00 10.89 -8.78
CA ALA A 35 17.82 11.33 -7.66
C ALA A 35 17.05 11.99 -6.50
N SER A 36 15.72 12.02 -6.53
CA SER A 36 14.90 12.42 -5.38
C SER A 36 14.67 11.26 -4.43
N MET A 37 14.52 11.60 -3.15
CA MET A 37 14.20 10.64 -2.09
C MET A 37 12.87 11.00 -1.46
N MET A 38 12.11 9.98 -1.09
CA MET A 38 10.90 10.10 -0.29
C MET A 38 11.03 9.22 0.95
N ILE A 39 10.69 9.76 2.11
CA ILE A 39 10.48 8.97 3.33
C ILE A 39 9.07 9.20 3.83
N GLY A 40 8.52 8.26 4.56
CA GLY A 40 7.26 8.49 5.23
C GLY A 40 6.88 7.36 6.16
N GLY A 41 5.64 7.45 6.64
CA GLY A 41 5.00 6.34 7.31
C GLY A 41 3.48 6.41 7.22
N ASP A 42 2.86 5.26 7.44
CA ASP A 42 1.42 5.08 7.40
C ASP A 42 0.89 4.51 8.70
N LEU A 43 -0.36 4.87 8.98
CA LEU A 43 -1.22 4.19 9.91
C LEU A 43 -2.19 3.33 9.11
N VAL A 44 -2.18 2.03 9.39
CA VAL A 44 -3.07 1.05 8.77
C VAL A 44 -4.26 0.79 9.69
N PHE A 45 -5.47 0.86 9.14
CA PHE A 45 -6.71 0.66 9.86
C PHE A 45 -7.35 -0.70 9.53
N GLY A 46 -7.82 -1.36 10.59
CA GLY A 46 -8.45 -2.68 10.61
C GLY A 46 -7.70 -3.76 11.41
N SER A 47 -6.39 -3.60 11.53
CA SER A 47 -5.37 -4.31 12.30
C SER A 47 -4.34 -3.23 12.42
N PHE A 48 -4.12 -2.81 13.66
CA PHE A 48 -3.47 -1.54 13.91
C PHE A 48 -2.00 -1.67 13.50
N GLY A 49 -1.63 -1.02 12.40
CA GLY A 49 -0.30 -1.12 11.83
C GLY A 49 0.39 0.24 11.77
N VAL A 50 1.70 0.23 11.99
CA VAL A 50 2.57 1.37 11.71
C VAL A 50 3.64 0.91 10.75
N LEU A 51 3.61 1.46 9.54
CA LEU A 51 4.56 1.16 8.48
C LEU A 51 5.42 2.39 8.21
N GLY A 52 6.72 2.21 8.10
CA GLY A 52 7.66 3.18 7.56
C GLY A 52 8.06 2.79 6.15
N HIS A 53 8.37 3.78 5.32
CA HIS A 53 8.78 3.54 3.95
C HIS A 53 9.80 4.56 3.47
N PHE A 54 10.58 4.11 2.51
CA PHE A 54 11.61 4.86 1.82
C PHE A 54 11.48 4.59 0.32
N ARG A 55 11.68 5.61 -0.51
CA ARG A 55 11.71 5.46 -1.96
C ARG A 55 12.74 6.35 -2.59
N TYR A 56 13.37 5.85 -3.65
CA TYR A 56 14.42 6.54 -4.38
C TYR A 56 14.20 6.49 -5.89
N GLY A 57 14.23 7.65 -6.54
CA GLY A 57 14.15 7.75 -8.00
C GLY A 57 15.48 7.37 -8.63
N ILE A 58 15.53 6.20 -9.27
CA ILE A 58 16.76 5.64 -9.86
C ILE A 58 16.93 6.03 -11.33
N ALA A 59 15.85 6.44 -11.99
CA ALA A 59 15.86 6.95 -13.34
C ALA A 59 14.66 7.87 -13.55
N LYS A 60 14.69 8.67 -14.61
CA LYS A 60 13.58 9.55 -15.03
C LYS A 60 12.17 8.94 -14.97
N ARG A 61 12.04 7.63 -15.20
CA ARG A 61 10.77 6.89 -15.23
C ARG A 61 10.69 5.76 -14.22
N ALA A 62 11.64 5.63 -13.29
CA ALA A 62 11.68 4.50 -12.38
C ALA A 62 12.12 4.85 -10.97
N ASP A 63 11.50 4.21 -9.99
CA ASP A 63 11.88 4.29 -8.59
C ASP A 63 11.95 2.91 -7.93
N LEU A 64 12.66 2.86 -6.81
CA LEU A 64 12.73 1.71 -5.91
C LEU A 64 12.14 2.09 -4.56
N GLY A 65 11.18 1.30 -4.09
CA GLY A 65 10.56 1.42 -2.78
C GLY A 65 11.03 0.33 -1.82
N PHE A 66 11.14 0.69 -0.56
CA PHE A 66 11.33 -0.21 0.57
C PHE A 66 10.32 0.17 1.66
N LYS A 67 9.74 -0.82 2.32
CA LYS A 67 8.86 -0.63 3.47
C LYS A 67 9.26 -1.57 4.60
N THR A 68 8.98 -1.14 5.83
CA THR A 68 9.03 -2.00 6.99
C THR A 68 8.12 -1.49 8.08
N GLY A 69 7.62 -2.37 8.94
CA GLY A 69 6.91 -1.94 10.12
C GLY A 69 6.26 -3.08 10.87
N PHE A 70 5.32 -2.70 11.74
CA PHE A 70 4.61 -3.64 12.59
C PHE A 70 3.13 -3.58 12.29
N ILE A 71 2.50 -4.74 12.26
CA ILE A 71 1.05 -4.87 12.05
C ILE A 71 0.52 -5.70 13.21
N ASN A 72 -0.31 -5.08 14.04
CA ASN A 72 -0.98 -5.75 15.14
C ASN A 72 -2.34 -6.26 14.68
N GLN A 73 -2.49 -7.58 14.64
CA GLN A 73 -3.71 -8.26 14.25
C GLN A 73 -4.23 -9.12 15.39
N SER A 74 -5.30 -8.62 16.02
CA SER A 74 -5.91 -9.22 17.21
C SER A 74 -4.92 -9.32 18.38
N ASP A 75 -4.28 -10.48 18.56
CA ASP A 75 -3.35 -10.79 19.66
C ASP A 75 -1.90 -10.92 19.16
N ASP A 76 -1.68 -10.93 17.84
CA ASP A 76 -0.38 -11.19 17.22
C ASP A 76 0.22 -9.91 16.60
N THR A 77 1.54 -9.73 16.75
CA THR A 77 2.27 -8.67 16.05
C THR A 77 3.14 -9.26 14.95
N LEU A 78 2.86 -8.84 13.72
CA LEU A 78 3.68 -9.16 12.56
C LEU A 78 4.73 -8.09 12.34
N LEU A 79 5.92 -8.56 11.97
CA LEU A 79 6.95 -7.72 11.38
C LEU A 79 6.83 -7.82 9.85
N ASP A 80 6.72 -6.68 9.18
CA ASP A 80 6.55 -6.58 7.73
C ASP A 80 7.80 -5.95 7.09
N PHE A 81 8.24 -6.51 5.98
CA PHE A 81 9.26 -5.99 5.10
C PHE A 81 8.81 -6.11 3.65
N GLY A 82 8.96 -5.05 2.87
CA GLY A 82 8.65 -5.10 1.46
C GLY A 82 9.61 -4.27 0.63
N ALA A 83 9.70 -4.64 -0.64
CA ALA A 83 10.42 -3.89 -1.64
C ALA A 83 9.62 -3.89 -2.95
N ASP A 84 9.68 -2.79 -3.68
CA ASP A 84 9.03 -2.67 -4.97
C ASP A 84 9.90 -1.89 -5.97
N PHE A 85 9.72 -2.20 -7.24
CA PHE A 85 10.28 -1.44 -8.35
C PHE A 85 9.12 -0.94 -9.20
N LYS A 86 9.01 0.38 -9.38
CA LYS A 86 7.97 1.01 -10.19
C LYS A 86 8.56 1.64 -11.44
N TYR A 87 7.85 1.50 -12.55
CA TYR A 87 8.18 2.12 -13.82
C TYR A 87 6.98 2.85 -14.42
N ALA A 88 7.17 4.09 -14.89
CA ALA A 88 6.18 4.85 -15.64
C ALA A 88 6.08 4.32 -17.08
N ALA A 89 5.07 3.48 -17.32
CA ALA A 89 4.75 2.99 -18.65
C ALA A 89 4.27 4.14 -19.57
N MET A 90 3.46 5.05 -19.03
CA MET A 90 2.88 6.18 -19.74
C MET A 90 2.82 7.39 -18.81
N SER A 91 3.15 8.58 -19.31
CA SER A 91 3.00 9.81 -18.52
C SER A 91 2.30 10.93 -19.28
N VAL A 92 1.49 11.70 -18.54
CA VAL A 92 0.88 12.95 -19.02
C VAL A 92 1.96 13.94 -19.46
N LYS A 93 3.07 14.04 -18.71
CA LYS A 93 4.13 15.03 -18.97
C LYS A 93 5.00 14.67 -20.16
N GLU A 94 5.24 13.38 -20.37
CA GLU A 94 6.22 12.92 -21.38
C GLU A 94 5.58 12.38 -22.65
N ASP A 95 4.47 11.66 -22.51
CA ASP A 95 3.83 10.93 -23.61
C ASP A 95 2.50 11.58 -24.03
N TYR A 96 2.11 12.70 -23.39
CA TYR A 96 0.83 13.39 -23.60
C TYR A 96 -0.41 12.50 -23.40
N TRP A 97 -0.28 11.46 -22.57
CA TRP A 97 -1.39 10.57 -22.24
C TRP A 97 -2.40 11.31 -21.33
N PRO A 98 -3.71 11.02 -21.40
CA PRO A 98 -4.69 11.64 -20.49
C PRO A 98 -4.53 11.30 -18.99
N ILE A 99 -3.75 10.27 -18.66
CA ILE A 99 -3.51 9.77 -17.29
C ILE A 99 -2.07 9.24 -17.22
N ASP A 100 -1.48 9.26 -16.02
CA ASP A 100 -0.21 8.58 -15.76
C ASP A 100 -0.50 7.10 -15.47
N VAL A 101 0.26 6.20 -16.11
CA VAL A 101 0.17 4.76 -15.90
C VAL A 101 1.55 4.22 -15.54
N SER A 102 1.61 3.49 -14.44
CA SER A 102 2.82 2.82 -13.97
C SER A 102 2.59 1.34 -13.76
N ILE A 103 3.65 0.57 -13.88
CA ILE A 103 3.70 -0.85 -13.56
C ILE A 103 4.74 -1.08 -12.47
N ALA A 104 4.59 -2.14 -11.69
CA ALA A 104 5.62 -2.54 -10.74
C ALA A 104 5.75 -4.04 -10.57
N GLY A 105 6.94 -4.44 -10.12
CA GLY A 105 7.18 -5.71 -9.45
C GLY A 105 7.29 -5.48 -7.94
N VAL A 106 6.75 -6.40 -7.16
CA VAL A 106 6.63 -6.30 -5.71
C VAL A 106 7.11 -7.58 -5.05
N PHE A 107 7.84 -7.40 -3.96
CA PHE A 107 8.13 -8.44 -2.97
C PHE A 107 7.70 -7.96 -1.58
N ASP A 108 7.09 -8.85 -0.81
CA ASP A 108 6.67 -8.60 0.56
C ASP A 108 6.92 -9.86 1.39
N PHE A 109 7.47 -9.67 2.59
CA PHE A 109 7.82 -10.69 3.55
C PHE A 109 7.30 -10.27 4.92
N LYS A 110 6.52 -11.15 5.55
CA LYS A 110 6.05 -10.95 6.92
C LYS A 110 6.50 -12.09 7.81
N HIS A 111 6.90 -11.73 9.01
CA HIS A 111 7.29 -12.65 10.05
C HIS A 111 6.36 -12.52 11.24
N LEU A 112 5.76 -13.64 11.62
CA LEU A 112 5.04 -13.81 12.87
C LEU A 112 6.01 -14.38 13.91
N GLY A 113 6.29 -13.60 14.94
CA GLY A 113 7.12 -14.02 16.06
C GLY A 113 6.38 -14.98 16.99
N GLU A 114 7.13 -15.80 17.74
CA GLU A 114 6.53 -16.69 18.75
C GLU A 114 5.90 -15.85 19.88
N ASP A 115 4.58 -15.94 20.07
CA ASP A 115 3.97 -15.49 21.32
C ASP A 115 4.04 -16.59 22.39
N SER A 116 4.66 -16.24 23.51
CA SER A 116 4.84 -17.09 24.69
C SER A 116 3.55 -17.42 25.45
N SER A 117 2.41 -16.81 25.10
CA SER A 117 1.19 -16.88 25.90
C SER A 117 0.16 -17.91 25.42
N ARG A 118 0.09 -18.23 24.12
CA ARG A 118 -0.85 -19.22 23.56
C ARG A 118 -0.32 -19.85 22.27
N ASN A 119 0.15 -21.10 22.39
CA ASN A 119 0.55 -21.97 21.28
C ASN A 119 1.59 -21.32 20.35
N ASN A 120 2.88 -21.50 20.65
CA ASN A 120 4.04 -21.12 19.83
C ASN A 120 3.83 -21.30 18.31
N VAL A 121 3.27 -20.30 17.64
CA VAL A 121 3.10 -20.28 16.19
C VAL A 121 4.01 -19.19 15.66
N SER A 122 5.20 -19.59 15.20
CA SER A 122 6.07 -18.73 14.40
C SER A 122 5.82 -19.00 12.93
N GLY A 123 5.85 -17.96 12.10
CA GLY A 123 5.53 -18.11 10.69
C GLY A 123 6.17 -17.11 9.76
N ASN A 124 6.37 -17.55 8.53
CA ASN A 124 6.82 -16.71 7.44
C ASN A 124 5.77 -16.68 6.34
N PHE A 125 5.59 -15.48 5.80
CA PHE A 125 4.64 -15.17 4.75
C PHE A 125 5.41 -14.47 3.65
N PHE A 126 5.30 -14.97 2.42
CA PHE A 126 5.95 -14.36 1.26
C PHE A 126 4.91 -13.98 0.23
N PHE A 127 5.09 -12.84 -0.40
CA PHE A 127 4.32 -12.42 -1.55
C PHE A 127 5.24 -11.92 -2.65
N PHE A 128 4.99 -12.41 -3.85
CA PHE A 128 5.65 -11.97 -5.08
C PHE A 128 4.56 -11.60 -6.08
N GLY A 129 4.59 -10.37 -6.58
CA GLY A 129 3.54 -9.88 -7.45
C GLY A 129 3.99 -8.85 -8.44
N ALA A 130 3.06 -8.51 -9.33
CA ALA A 130 3.19 -7.41 -10.25
C ALA A 130 1.87 -6.65 -10.32
N GLY A 131 1.96 -5.34 -10.53
CA GLY A 131 0.81 -4.46 -10.49
C GLY A 131 0.86 -3.36 -11.52
N ALA A 132 -0.28 -2.74 -11.73
CA ALA A 132 -0.44 -1.53 -12.52
C ALA A 132 -1.19 -0.49 -11.69
N GLN A 133 -0.80 0.77 -11.83
CA GLN A 133 -1.43 1.90 -11.17
C GLN A 133 -1.68 3.00 -12.20
N ALA A 134 -2.87 3.57 -12.16
CA ALA A 134 -3.29 4.66 -13.02
C ALA A 134 -3.79 5.83 -12.16
N GLY A 135 -3.34 7.04 -12.48
CA GLY A 135 -3.70 8.22 -11.71
C GLY A 135 -3.50 9.52 -12.48
N ARG A 136 -3.90 10.64 -11.87
CA ARG A 136 -3.68 11.97 -12.43
C ARG A 136 -3.64 13.02 -11.34
N SER A 137 -2.67 13.92 -11.40
CA SER A 137 -2.60 15.08 -10.54
C SER A 137 -3.43 16.26 -11.05
N PHE A 138 -4.13 16.92 -10.13
CA PHE A 138 -4.91 18.12 -10.36
C PHE A 138 -4.48 19.23 -9.39
N PRO A 139 -4.24 20.46 -9.86
CA PRO A 139 -3.98 21.59 -8.97
C PRO A 139 -5.25 21.96 -8.19
N ILE A 140 -5.10 22.26 -6.91
CA ILE A 140 -6.18 22.76 -6.07
C ILE A 140 -6.22 24.29 -6.23
N SER A 141 -7.33 24.79 -6.81
CA SER A 141 -7.50 26.22 -7.12
C SER A 141 -7.20 27.13 -5.92
N GLY A 142 -6.37 28.16 -6.15
CA GLY A 142 -5.99 29.12 -5.12
C GLY A 142 -4.92 28.61 -4.14
N SER A 143 -4.27 27.48 -4.40
CA SER A 143 -3.20 26.93 -3.57
C SER A 143 -2.01 26.44 -4.41
N GLN A 144 -0.88 26.18 -3.75
CA GLN A 144 0.26 25.47 -4.35
C GLN A 144 0.11 23.95 -4.26
N SER A 145 -1.02 23.47 -3.74
CA SER A 145 -1.25 22.06 -3.45
C SER A 145 -1.85 21.35 -4.66
N THR A 146 -1.59 20.05 -4.76
CA THR A 146 -2.15 19.18 -5.79
C THR A 146 -2.84 17.98 -5.15
N ILE A 147 -3.93 17.53 -5.76
CA ILE A 147 -4.59 16.27 -5.42
C ILE A 147 -4.38 15.27 -6.56
N SER A 148 -3.95 14.06 -6.24
CA SER A 148 -3.63 13.02 -7.21
C SER A 148 -4.40 11.75 -6.87
N PRO A 149 -5.69 11.63 -7.28
CA PRO A 149 -6.40 10.37 -7.19
C PRO A 149 -5.77 9.30 -8.08
N TYR A 150 -5.82 8.05 -7.63
CA TYR A 150 -5.35 6.90 -8.36
C TYR A 150 -6.18 5.65 -8.08
N GLY A 151 -6.08 4.68 -8.98
CA GLY A 151 -6.48 3.30 -8.77
C GLY A 151 -5.33 2.36 -9.12
N ALA A 152 -5.22 1.25 -8.40
CA ALA A 152 -4.19 0.25 -8.64
C ALA A 152 -4.77 -1.16 -8.61
N LEU A 153 -4.15 -2.04 -9.38
CA LEU A 153 -4.37 -3.47 -9.38
C LEU A 153 -3.03 -4.15 -9.17
N LEU A 154 -2.97 -5.07 -8.21
CA LEU A 154 -1.84 -5.93 -7.97
C LEU A 154 -2.29 -7.38 -8.03
N LEU A 155 -1.51 -8.22 -8.69
CA LEU A 155 -1.74 -9.67 -8.76
C LEU A 155 -0.45 -10.37 -8.38
N GLY A 156 -0.55 -11.52 -7.72
CA GLY A 156 0.64 -12.23 -7.29
C GLY A 156 0.40 -13.60 -6.74
N ILE A 157 1.51 -14.23 -6.39
CA ILE A 157 1.56 -15.51 -5.68
C ILE A 157 2.01 -15.21 -4.26
N TYR A 158 1.26 -15.77 -3.35
CA TYR A 158 1.55 -15.78 -1.93
C TYR A 158 2.04 -17.18 -1.52
N HIS A 159 2.87 -17.28 -0.47
CA HIS A 159 3.28 -18.52 0.16
C HIS A 159 3.25 -18.41 1.70
N SER A 160 2.66 -19.42 2.35
CA SER A 160 2.65 -19.61 3.82
C SER A 160 3.48 -20.80 4.22
N ASP A 161 4.35 -20.63 5.22
CA ASP A 161 5.01 -21.75 5.91
C ASP A 161 4.23 -22.18 7.17
N VAL A 162 3.03 -21.64 7.41
CA VAL A 162 2.22 -21.97 8.59
C VAL A 162 0.79 -22.33 8.23
N SER A 163 0.31 -23.41 8.84
CA SER A 163 -1.11 -23.79 8.86
C SER A 163 -1.89 -22.99 9.90
N VAL A 164 -2.29 -21.76 9.58
CA VAL A 164 -3.18 -20.97 10.45
C VAL A 164 -4.63 -21.25 10.05
N ARG A 165 -5.50 -21.62 11.02
CA ARG A 165 -6.89 -22.04 10.74
C ARG A 165 -7.75 -20.96 10.10
N SER A 166 -7.43 -19.69 10.33
CA SER A 166 -8.00 -18.53 9.67
C SER A 166 -7.08 -17.37 10.02
N TYR A 167 -6.39 -16.78 9.04
CA TYR A 167 -5.77 -15.48 9.22
C TYR A 167 -6.63 -14.49 8.43
N PRO A 168 -7.22 -13.46 9.07
CA PRO A 168 -8.13 -12.56 8.37
C PRO A 168 -7.42 -11.96 7.16
N GLY A 169 -8.13 -12.04 6.01
CA GLY A 169 -7.93 -11.56 4.63
C GLY A 169 -6.70 -11.84 3.82
N TRP A 170 -6.09 -12.96 4.15
CA TRP A 170 -5.79 -13.94 3.11
C TRP A 170 -6.27 -15.27 3.70
N ASP A 171 -7.42 -15.78 3.26
CA ASP A 171 -7.93 -17.01 3.86
C ASP A 171 -6.99 -18.17 3.52
N PHE A 172 -6.12 -18.52 4.47
CA PHE A 172 -5.25 -19.69 4.40
C PHE A 172 -5.97 -20.97 4.81
N SER A 173 -7.29 -21.03 4.65
CA SER A 173 -8.04 -22.29 4.68
C SER A 173 -7.40 -23.25 3.67
N GLY A 174 -6.58 -24.18 4.17
CA GLY A 174 -5.78 -25.08 3.35
C GLY A 174 -4.44 -25.56 3.93
N GLY A 175 -3.85 -24.85 4.90
CA GLY A 175 -2.52 -25.20 5.44
C GLY A 175 -1.37 -24.49 4.72
N GLU A 176 -0.14 -24.98 4.93
CA GLU A 176 1.07 -24.51 4.24
C GLU A 176 0.91 -24.58 2.71
N GLY A 177 1.49 -23.62 2.00
CA GLY A 177 1.52 -23.67 0.53
C GLY A 177 1.32 -22.32 -0.15
N SER A 178 1.24 -22.40 -1.49
CA SER A 178 1.14 -21.22 -2.35
C SER A 178 -0.28 -20.99 -2.85
N LYS A 179 -0.71 -19.73 -2.85
CA LYS A 179 -2.01 -19.30 -3.38
C LYS A 179 -1.85 -18.14 -4.34
N PHE A 180 -2.74 -18.03 -5.31
CA PHE A 180 -2.84 -16.85 -6.16
C PHE A 180 -3.84 -15.88 -5.55
N GLY A 181 -3.57 -14.59 -5.66
CA GLY A 181 -4.50 -13.56 -5.22
C GLY A 181 -4.15 -12.20 -5.78
N GLY A 182 -4.92 -11.22 -5.38
CA GLY A 182 -4.71 -9.85 -5.81
C GLY A 182 -5.29 -8.82 -4.87
N LEU A 183 -4.97 -7.57 -5.17
CA LEU A 183 -5.38 -6.40 -4.44
C LEU A 183 -5.81 -5.30 -5.42
N LEU A 184 -6.96 -4.69 -5.15
CA LEU A 184 -7.44 -3.48 -5.81
C LEU A 184 -7.35 -2.32 -4.82
N ALA A 185 -6.57 -1.30 -5.15
CA ALA A 185 -6.42 -0.12 -4.30
C ALA A 185 -7.03 1.11 -4.96
N PHE A 186 -7.65 1.96 -4.16
CA PHE A 186 -8.11 3.28 -4.56
C PHE A 186 -7.66 4.30 -3.53
N GLY A 187 -7.03 5.38 -3.99
CA GLY A 187 -6.48 6.35 -3.07
C GLY A 187 -6.33 7.73 -3.67
N SER A 188 -5.83 8.64 -2.84
CA SER A 188 -5.48 9.99 -3.27
C SER A 188 -4.30 10.53 -2.48
N GLU A 189 -3.31 11.05 -3.20
CA GLU A 189 -2.22 11.83 -2.62
C GLU A 189 -2.58 13.32 -2.66
N ILE A 190 -2.56 13.98 -1.51
CA ILE A 190 -2.60 15.44 -1.40
C ILE A 190 -1.18 15.94 -1.12
N ARG A 191 -0.57 16.58 -2.12
CA ARG A 191 0.74 17.23 -1.97
C ARG A 191 0.52 18.68 -1.59
N PHE A 192 0.93 19.04 -0.37
CA PHE A 192 0.73 20.37 0.17
C PHE A 192 1.69 21.40 -0.44
N ASN A 193 2.94 20.96 -0.66
CA ASN A 193 4.03 21.73 -1.27
C ASN A 193 5.05 20.75 -1.88
N SER A 194 6.19 21.25 -2.36
CA SER A 194 7.23 20.40 -2.97
C SER A 194 7.83 19.35 -2.03
N LYS A 195 7.64 19.46 -0.71
CA LYS A 195 8.27 18.61 0.30
C LYS A 195 7.32 17.70 1.05
N PHE A 196 6.04 18.03 1.16
CA PHE A 196 5.11 17.30 2.02
C PHE A 196 3.88 16.82 1.26
N SER A 197 3.52 15.55 1.45
CA SER A 197 2.23 15.02 1.03
C SER A 197 1.58 14.13 2.09
N SER A 198 0.27 13.97 1.98
CA SER A 198 -0.51 12.96 2.70
C SER A 198 -1.18 12.04 1.70
N ILE A 199 -1.30 10.77 2.04
CA ILE A 199 -1.98 9.76 1.24
C ILE A 199 -3.14 9.21 2.05
N PHE A 200 -4.28 9.01 1.40
CA PHE A 200 -5.36 8.19 1.90
C PHE A 200 -5.61 7.05 0.91
N GLU A 201 -5.72 5.83 1.41
CA GLU A 201 -5.87 4.63 0.60
C GLU A 201 -6.95 3.70 1.16
N LEU A 202 -7.64 3.03 0.25
CA LEU A 202 -8.60 1.96 0.49
C LEU A 202 -8.20 0.77 -0.38
N ASP A 203 -7.94 -0.36 0.23
CA ASP A 203 -7.58 -1.60 -0.45
C ASP A 203 -8.66 -2.64 -0.32
N ILE A 204 -8.84 -3.43 -1.38
CA ILE A 204 -9.74 -4.57 -1.44
C ILE A 204 -8.92 -5.76 -1.91
N THR A 205 -8.72 -6.72 -1.02
CA THR A 205 -8.02 -7.97 -1.30
C THR A 205 -9.01 -9.02 -1.79
N PHE A 206 -8.63 -9.80 -2.80
CA PHE A 206 -9.42 -10.91 -3.32
C PHE A 206 -8.53 -12.15 -3.45
N ALA A 207 -8.53 -12.97 -2.39
CA ALA A 207 -7.84 -14.26 -2.32
C ALA A 207 -8.58 -15.17 -1.34
N ASP A 208 -9.30 -16.19 -1.86
CA ASP A 208 -10.17 -17.10 -1.10
C ASP A 208 -11.14 -16.41 -0.10
N GLY A 209 -11.50 -15.16 -0.39
CA GLY A 209 -12.28 -14.25 0.44
C GLY A 209 -12.10 -12.82 -0.05
N SER A 210 -13.02 -11.92 0.26
CA SER A 210 -12.89 -10.49 -0.03
C SER A 210 -12.81 -9.72 1.27
N ASP A 211 -11.72 -8.99 1.48
CA ASP A 211 -11.51 -8.17 2.66
C ASP A 211 -11.04 -6.76 2.26
N THR A 212 -11.21 -5.79 3.16
CA THR A 212 -11.03 -4.37 2.85
C THR A 212 -10.25 -3.65 3.94
N SER A 213 -9.10 -3.05 3.61
CA SER A 213 -8.28 -2.24 4.52
C SER A 213 -8.26 -0.77 4.12
N ALA A 214 -7.91 0.11 5.04
CA ALA A 214 -7.72 1.53 4.75
C ALA A 214 -6.47 2.06 5.44
N SER A 215 -5.86 3.08 4.85
CA SER A 215 -4.63 3.67 5.38
C SER A 215 -4.55 5.17 5.26
N LEU A 216 -3.73 5.74 6.13
CA LEU A 216 -3.37 7.15 6.12
C LEU A 216 -1.85 7.31 6.22
N GLY A 217 -1.28 7.90 5.18
CA GLY A 217 0.15 8.12 5.05
C GLY A 217 0.56 9.58 5.10
N LEU A 218 1.80 9.81 5.50
CA LEU A 218 2.51 11.07 5.38
C LEU A 218 3.87 10.85 4.72
N ASN A 219 4.21 11.69 3.75
CA ASN A 219 5.48 11.65 3.03
C ASN A 219 6.24 12.97 3.13
N TYR A 220 7.56 12.84 3.15
CA TYR A 220 8.52 13.93 3.00
C TYR A 220 9.45 13.66 1.81
N PHE A 221 9.61 14.66 0.94
CA PHE A 221 10.47 14.62 -0.24
C PHE A 221 11.73 15.48 -0.02
N PHE A 222 12.89 14.92 -0.39
CA PHE A 222 14.20 15.58 -0.38
C PHE A 222 14.58 16.09 -1.75
#